data_AF-A0A9X3J4V5-F1
#
_entry.id   AF-A0A9X3J4V5-F1
#
_cell.length_a   1.000
_cell.length_b   1.000
_cell.length_c   1.000
_cell.angle_alpha   90.00
_cell.angle_beta   90.00
_cell.angle_gamma   90.00
#
_symmetry.space_group_name_H-M   'P 1'
#
loop_
_entity.id
_entity.type
_entity.pdbx_description
1 polymer ?
#
loop_
_entity_poly.entity_id
_entity_poly.type
_entity_poly.pdbx_seq_one_letter_code
_entity_poly.pdbx_strand_id
1 'polypeptide(L)'
;MQRSRVRGRNGLLLVWPLCASLSLGPAVVAAAAPAPADDLVKFDLGFREGQEQFNRGEYLAAARTWSAAVERLRETPDHKDNRAAVHGYIAEAYRKSVQNGAGLDIVREGLAVLDRYAERFTAAYPGEALPAPVVETRAQFRAASDAAAAPAEPPPEPEPERPASVPSDPIDAPGPIRPWRGLTIGGGVSLGLGLASLGMFVGGFVRAARRSGNTTIPSTPARPATRPVNVRRSTAAAGRRRRWRPSA
;
A
#
# COMPACT_ATOMS: atom_id res chain seq x y z
N MET A 1 -22.10 -32.61 32.01
CA MET A 1 -23.52 -32.59 31.61
C MET A 1 -24.18 -31.33 32.16
N GLN A 2 -24.19 -30.25 31.38
CA GLN A 2 -24.66 -28.93 31.82
C GLN A 2 -25.98 -28.64 31.09
N ARG A 3 -27.06 -28.47 31.87
CA ARG A 3 -28.43 -28.30 31.38
C ARG A 3 -28.66 -26.85 30.93
N SER A 4 -28.73 -26.61 29.63
CA SER A 4 -29.15 -25.32 29.07
C SER A 4 -30.67 -25.17 29.19
N ARG A 5 -31.12 -24.15 29.93
CA ARG A 5 -32.53 -23.81 30.09
C ARG A 5 -33.02 -22.97 28.90
N VAL A 6 -34.14 -23.40 28.33
CA VAL A 6 -34.98 -22.68 27.38
C VAL A 6 -35.98 -21.81 28.17
N ARG A 7 -36.06 -20.50 27.87
CA ARG A 7 -37.19 -19.56 28.04
C ARG A 7 -36.67 -18.14 27.73
N GLY A 8 -37.38 -17.24 27.08
CA GLY A 8 -38.78 -17.22 26.72
C GLY A 8 -39.08 -16.06 25.77
N ARG A 9 -40.20 -16.23 25.07
CA ARG A 9 -40.78 -15.39 24.05
C ARG A 9 -41.69 -14.37 24.73
N ASN A 10 -41.28 -13.12 24.82
CA ASN A 10 -42.08 -11.94 25.21
C ASN A 10 -41.59 -10.81 24.29
N GLY A 11 -42.36 -9.94 23.66
CA GLY A 11 -43.77 -9.60 23.71
C GLY A 11 -43.87 -8.26 22.95
N LEU A 12 -44.83 -8.15 22.05
CA LEU A 12 -45.15 -6.96 21.28
C LEU A 12 -45.39 -5.75 22.21
N LEU A 13 -44.73 -4.61 21.97
CA LEU A 13 -45.32 -3.29 22.19
C LEU A 13 -44.87 -2.34 21.07
N LEU A 14 -45.79 -2.11 20.15
CA LEU A 14 -45.83 -0.97 19.26
C LEU A 14 -45.80 0.32 20.09
N VAL A 15 -44.79 1.15 19.88
CA VAL A 15 -44.88 2.58 20.14
C VAL A 15 -44.36 3.27 18.87
N TRP A 16 -45.31 3.78 18.10
CA TRP A 16 -45.08 4.63 16.92
C TRP A 16 -44.78 6.04 17.41
N PRO A 17 -43.57 6.60 17.18
CA PRO A 17 -43.36 8.02 17.35
C PRO A 17 -43.73 8.74 16.06
N LEU A 18 -44.72 9.62 16.20
CA LEU A 18 -44.92 10.88 15.47
C LEU A 18 -43.92 11.13 14.33
N CYS A 19 -44.42 11.01 13.09
CA CYS A 19 -43.78 11.57 11.91
C CYS A 19 -43.82 13.10 12.00
N ALA A 20 -42.72 13.71 12.45
CA ALA A 20 -42.45 15.11 12.18
C ALA A 20 -42.11 15.24 10.69
N SER A 21 -43.08 15.73 9.92
CA SER A 21 -42.93 16.06 8.50
C SER A 21 -41.95 17.23 8.33
N LEU A 22 -40.64 16.95 8.33
CA LEU A 22 -39.69 17.83 7.70
C LEU A 22 -39.92 17.73 6.19
N SER A 23 -40.45 18.80 5.62
CA SER A 23 -40.50 19.03 4.18
C SER A 23 -39.07 19.09 3.63
N LEU A 24 -38.48 17.92 3.37
CA LEU A 24 -37.38 17.79 2.42
C LEU A 24 -37.98 18.13 1.05
N GLY A 25 -37.70 19.33 0.56
CA GLY A 25 -37.88 19.64 -0.85
C GLY A 25 -37.14 18.59 -1.70
N PRO A 26 -37.56 18.35 -2.95
CA PRO A 26 -36.90 17.39 -3.81
C PRO A 26 -35.44 17.82 -3.97
N ALA A 27 -34.54 17.14 -3.26
CA ALA A 27 -33.13 17.18 -3.57
C ALA A 27 -33.03 16.59 -4.98
N VAL A 28 -32.88 17.47 -5.97
CA VAL A 28 -32.47 17.08 -7.30
C VAL A 28 -31.07 16.53 -7.12
N VAL A 29 -30.99 15.22 -6.85
CA VAL A 29 -29.75 14.47 -6.95
C VAL A 29 -29.40 14.58 -8.42
N ALA A 30 -28.52 15.53 -8.74
CA ALA A 30 -27.89 15.61 -10.04
C ALA A 30 -27.15 14.28 -10.20
N ALA A 31 -27.83 13.31 -10.80
CA ALA A 31 -27.22 12.06 -11.20
C ALA A 31 -26.05 12.43 -12.09
N ALA A 32 -24.83 12.26 -11.58
CA ALA A 32 -23.63 12.54 -12.32
C ALA A 32 -23.73 11.74 -13.62
N ALA A 33 -23.72 12.44 -14.76
CA ALA A 33 -23.79 11.79 -16.06
C ALA A 33 -22.74 10.67 -16.12
N PRO A 34 -23.01 9.53 -16.76
CA PRO A 34 -22.01 8.49 -16.93
C PRO A 34 -20.74 9.10 -17.54
N ALA A 35 -19.57 8.60 -17.13
CA ALA A 35 -18.32 8.99 -17.77
C ALA A 35 -18.45 8.74 -19.28
N PRO A 36 -17.99 9.66 -20.15
CA PRO A 36 -18.02 9.41 -21.58
C PRO A 36 -17.22 8.12 -21.86
N ALA A 37 -17.73 7.27 -22.76
CA ALA A 37 -17.14 5.95 -23.02
C ALA A 37 -15.63 6.00 -23.32
N ASP A 38 -15.16 7.10 -23.89
CA ASP A 38 -13.75 7.36 -24.17
C ASP A 38 -12.85 7.43 -22.92
N ASP A 39 -13.38 7.85 -21.76
CA ASP A 39 -12.59 7.97 -20.53
C ASP A 39 -12.27 6.61 -19.93
N LEU A 40 -13.20 5.66 -19.99
CA LEU A 40 -12.95 4.28 -19.55
C LEU A 40 -11.93 3.57 -20.44
N VAL A 41 -12.00 3.76 -21.76
CA VAL A 41 -11.00 3.20 -22.70
C VAL A 41 -9.60 3.78 -22.42
N LYS A 42 -9.51 5.09 -22.16
CA LYS A 42 -8.22 5.73 -21.82
C LYS A 42 -7.70 5.30 -20.45
N PHE A 43 -8.60 5.10 -19.48
CA PHE A 43 -8.25 4.51 -18.19
C PHE A 43 -7.65 3.11 -18.37
N ASP A 44 -8.34 2.23 -19.11
CA ASP A 44 -7.89 0.85 -19.32
C ASP A 44 -6.53 0.79 -20.03
N LEU A 45 -6.31 1.66 -21.03
CA LEU A 45 -5.04 1.77 -21.72
C LEU A 45 -3.92 2.21 -20.77
N GLY A 46 -4.14 3.27 -19.99
CA GLY A 46 -3.17 3.74 -19.00
C GLY A 46 -2.91 2.73 -17.88
N PHE A 47 -3.94 2.00 -17.45
CA PHE A 47 -3.79 0.96 -16.44
C PHE A 47 -2.89 -0.18 -16.93
N ARG A 48 -3.13 -0.66 -18.16
CA ARG A 48 -2.29 -1.68 -18.80
C ARG A 48 -0.85 -1.21 -19.01
N GLU A 49 -0.67 0.01 -19.52
CA GLU A 49 0.66 0.58 -19.72
C GLU A 49 1.45 0.67 -18.41
N GLY A 50 0.82 1.16 -17.34
CA GLY A 50 1.45 1.20 -16.02
C GLY A 50 1.78 -0.20 -15.48
N GLN A 51 0.94 -1.20 -15.77
CA GLN A 51 1.21 -2.59 -15.40
C GLN A 51 2.42 -3.17 -16.15
N GLU A 52 2.54 -2.88 -17.45
CA GLU A 52 3.70 -3.27 -18.25
C GLU A 52 4.99 -2.60 -17.72
N GLN A 53 4.95 -1.30 -17.41
CA GLN A 53 6.06 -0.57 -16.79
C GLN A 53 6.46 -1.19 -15.44
N PHE A 54 5.49 -1.49 -14.58
CA PHE A 54 5.73 -2.13 -13.29
C PHE A 54 6.39 -3.51 -13.44
N ASN A 55 5.94 -4.29 -14.42
CA ASN A 55 6.50 -5.61 -14.72
C ASN A 55 7.95 -5.54 -15.23
N ARG A 56 8.34 -4.43 -15.90
CA ARG A 56 9.73 -4.16 -16.31
C ARG A 56 10.60 -3.61 -15.18
N GLY A 57 10.04 -3.36 -13.99
CA GLY A 57 10.75 -2.73 -12.88
C GLY A 57 10.82 -1.21 -12.97
N GLU A 58 10.11 -0.59 -13.91
CA GLU A 58 10.04 0.87 -14.09
C GLU A 58 9.00 1.47 -13.12
N TYR A 59 9.21 1.26 -11.81
CA TYR A 59 8.18 1.52 -10.80
C TYR A 59 7.72 2.99 -10.73
N LEU A 60 8.63 3.95 -10.90
CA LEU A 60 8.26 5.38 -10.91
C LEU A 60 7.38 5.72 -12.13
N ALA A 61 7.74 5.20 -13.31
CA ALA A 61 6.95 5.41 -14.50
C ALA A 61 5.55 4.82 -14.31
N ALA A 62 5.47 3.59 -13.78
CA ALA A 62 4.20 2.92 -13.48
C ALA A 62 3.32 3.75 -12.54
N ALA A 63 3.88 4.26 -11.44
CA ALA A 63 3.16 5.10 -10.48
C ALA A 63 2.57 6.35 -11.13
N ARG A 64 3.36 7.05 -11.95
CA ARG A 64 2.94 8.26 -12.66
C ARG A 64 1.89 7.96 -13.73
N THR A 65 2.04 6.88 -14.49
CA THR A 65 1.08 6.43 -15.51
C THR A 65 -0.27 6.09 -14.88
N TRP A 66 -0.27 5.31 -13.80
CA TRP A 66 -1.50 5.01 -13.06
C TRP A 66 -2.13 6.26 -12.42
N SER A 67 -1.32 7.18 -11.90
CA SER A 67 -1.82 8.46 -11.36
C SER A 67 -2.50 9.31 -12.44
N ALA A 68 -1.98 9.32 -13.68
CA ALA A 68 -2.63 9.99 -14.80
C ALA A 68 -3.89 9.27 -15.27
N ALA A 69 -3.88 7.93 -15.27
CA ALA A 69 -5.02 7.10 -15.68
C ALA A 69 -6.20 7.24 -14.71
N VAL A 70 -5.96 7.22 -13.40
CA VAL A 70 -7.03 7.26 -12.40
C VAL A 70 -7.81 8.58 -12.43
N GLU A 71 -7.22 9.69 -12.87
CA GLU A 71 -7.95 10.96 -13.06
C GLU A 71 -9.07 10.87 -14.12
N ARG A 72 -9.10 9.81 -14.95
CA ARG A 72 -10.20 9.55 -15.89
C ARG A 72 -11.41 8.91 -15.23
N LEU A 73 -11.23 8.30 -14.06
CA LEU A 73 -12.34 7.74 -13.28
C LEU A 73 -12.94 8.83 -12.41
N ARG A 74 -14.23 9.12 -12.56
CA ARG A 74 -14.92 10.07 -11.66
C ARG A 74 -15.01 9.51 -10.25
N GLU A 75 -14.82 10.36 -9.24
CA GLU A 75 -15.06 10.04 -7.83
C GLU A 75 -16.57 9.90 -7.60
N THR A 76 -17.08 8.68 -7.82
CA THR A 76 -18.50 8.31 -7.71
C THR A 76 -18.57 6.95 -7.02
N PRO A 77 -19.67 6.65 -6.30
CA PRO A 77 -19.82 5.37 -5.61
C PRO A 77 -19.55 4.15 -6.49
N ASP A 78 -19.98 4.18 -7.76
CA ASP A 78 -19.78 3.10 -8.73
C ASP A 78 -18.31 2.81 -9.07
N HIS A 79 -17.45 3.82 -8.96
CA HIS A 79 -16.01 3.69 -9.22
C HIS A 79 -15.16 3.70 -7.95
N LYS A 80 -15.76 3.82 -6.77
CA LYS A 80 -15.05 3.96 -5.50
C LYS A 80 -14.03 2.84 -5.30
N ASP A 81 -14.46 1.60 -5.43
CA ASP A 81 -13.60 0.43 -5.18
C ASP A 81 -12.49 0.30 -6.23
N ASN A 82 -12.79 0.64 -7.50
CA ASN A 82 -11.79 0.66 -8.57
C ASN A 82 -10.73 1.74 -8.32
N ARG A 83 -11.14 2.96 -7.97
CA ARG A 83 -10.21 4.05 -7.63
C ARG A 83 -9.36 3.70 -6.41
N ALA A 84 -9.97 3.12 -5.38
CA ALA A 84 -9.27 2.63 -4.19
C ALA A 84 -8.21 1.57 -4.53
N ALA A 85 -8.54 0.59 -5.37
CA ALA A 85 -7.60 -0.43 -5.84
C ALA A 85 -6.43 0.19 -6.62
N VAL A 86 -6.71 1.12 -7.56
CA VAL A 86 -5.68 1.80 -8.35
C VAL A 86 -4.74 2.63 -7.47
N HIS A 87 -5.26 3.34 -6.47
CA HIS A 87 -4.40 4.03 -5.51
C HIS A 87 -3.56 3.09 -4.63
N GLY A 88 -4.01 1.87 -4.39
CA GLY A 88 -3.18 0.80 -3.81
C GLY A 88 -1.98 0.45 -4.70
N TYR A 89 -2.18 0.30 -6.00
CA TYR A 89 -1.10 0.06 -6.96
C TYR A 89 -0.13 1.25 -7.08
N ILE A 90 -0.64 2.48 -7.09
CA ILE A 90 0.17 3.71 -7.09
C ILE A 90 1.05 3.77 -5.84
N ALA A 91 0.49 3.53 -4.66
CA ALA A 91 1.23 3.52 -3.40
C ALA A 91 2.36 2.48 -3.42
N GLU A 92 2.06 1.27 -3.88
CA GLU A 92 3.05 0.19 -4.01
C GLU A 92 4.18 0.53 -4.99
N ALA A 93 3.85 1.13 -6.13
CA ALA A 93 4.84 1.52 -7.14
C ALA A 93 5.78 2.63 -6.65
N TYR A 94 5.26 3.67 -5.98
CA TYR A 94 6.13 4.67 -5.36
C TYR A 94 7.03 4.05 -4.29
N ARG A 95 6.47 3.18 -3.44
CA ARG A 95 7.24 2.47 -2.40
C ARG A 95 8.39 1.65 -3.00
N LYS A 96 8.11 0.88 -4.06
CA LYS A 96 9.13 0.13 -4.79
C LYS A 96 10.15 1.04 -5.46
N SER A 97 9.74 2.17 -6.03
CA SER A 97 10.68 3.14 -6.62
C SER A 97 11.71 3.62 -5.59
N VAL A 98 11.27 3.98 -4.38
CA VAL A 98 12.16 4.40 -3.28
C VAL A 98 13.07 3.26 -2.83
N GLN A 99 12.53 2.04 -2.71
CA GLN A 99 13.33 0.84 -2.40
C GLN A 99 14.40 0.55 -3.46
N ASN A 100 14.20 0.99 -4.70
CA ASN A 100 15.15 0.85 -5.80
C ASN A 100 16.02 2.11 -6.02
N GLY A 101 16.16 2.95 -4.98
CA GLY A 101 17.13 4.04 -4.98
C GLY A 101 16.59 5.39 -5.47
N ALA A 102 15.28 5.54 -5.64
CA ALA A 102 14.71 6.87 -5.88
C ALA A 102 14.91 7.80 -4.68
N GLY A 103 15.15 9.09 -4.96
CA GLY A 103 15.48 10.09 -3.97
C GLY A 103 14.30 10.60 -3.15
N LEU A 104 14.61 11.53 -2.23
CA LEU A 104 13.63 12.18 -1.36
C LEU A 104 12.61 13.04 -2.13
N ASP A 105 12.98 13.54 -3.31
CA ASP A 105 12.08 14.21 -4.24
C ASP A 105 10.91 13.29 -4.63
N ILE A 106 11.17 12.01 -4.91
CA ILE A 106 10.14 11.03 -5.26
C ILE A 106 9.29 10.63 -4.06
N VAL A 107 9.87 10.60 -2.85
CA VAL A 107 9.10 10.43 -1.60
C VAL A 107 8.07 11.55 -1.45
N ARG A 108 8.50 12.81 -1.64
CA ARG A 108 7.61 13.99 -1.56
C ARG A 108 6.55 13.99 -2.64
N GLU A 109 6.90 13.61 -3.87
CA GLU A 109 5.96 13.46 -4.97
C GLU A 109 4.87 12.42 -4.65
N GLY A 110 5.28 11.21 -4.25
CA GLY A 110 4.34 10.15 -3.91
C GLY A 110 3.45 10.52 -2.72
N LEU A 111 3.99 11.21 -1.71
CA LEU A 111 3.21 11.70 -0.58
C LEU A 111 2.14 12.70 -1.03
N ALA A 112 2.49 13.66 -1.89
CA ALA A 112 1.55 14.64 -2.42
C ALA A 112 0.41 13.99 -3.22
N VAL A 113 0.71 12.98 -4.04
CA VAL A 113 -0.31 12.22 -4.79
C VAL A 113 -1.28 11.50 -3.85
N LEU A 114 -0.75 10.82 -2.82
CA LEU A 114 -1.57 10.05 -1.89
C LEU A 114 -2.33 10.94 -0.89
N ASP A 115 -1.79 12.08 -0.49
CA ASP A 115 -2.49 13.08 0.33
C ASP A 115 -3.69 13.67 -0.43
N ARG A 116 -3.51 14.06 -1.71
CA ARG A 116 -4.61 14.53 -2.56
C ARG A 116 -5.72 13.48 -2.71
N TYR A 117 -5.36 12.21 -2.89
CA TYR A 117 -6.36 11.14 -2.94
C TYR A 117 -7.10 11.01 -1.61
N ALA A 118 -6.38 11.00 -0.49
CA ALA A 118 -6.97 10.86 0.83
C ALA A 118 -7.97 11.99 1.16
N GLU A 119 -7.63 13.23 0.80
CA GLU A 119 -8.51 14.39 0.94
C GLU A 119 -9.80 14.21 0.12
N ARG A 120 -9.68 13.89 -1.18
CA ARG A 120 -10.83 13.67 -2.07
C ARG A 120 -11.71 12.50 -1.61
N PHE A 121 -11.10 11.39 -1.20
CA PHE A 121 -11.81 10.21 -0.73
C PHE A 121 -12.57 10.49 0.57
N THR A 122 -11.94 11.15 1.53
CA THR A 122 -12.59 11.50 2.82
C THR A 122 -13.74 12.49 2.62
N ALA A 123 -13.60 13.43 1.69
CA ALA A 123 -14.66 14.37 1.34
C ALA A 123 -15.85 13.68 0.65
N ALA A 124 -15.59 12.72 -0.24
CA ALA A 124 -16.63 11.99 -0.97
C ALA A 124 -17.30 10.90 -0.13
N TYR A 125 -16.56 10.26 0.78
CA TYR A 125 -17.04 9.13 1.60
C TYR A 125 -16.70 9.33 3.09
N PRO A 126 -17.38 10.24 3.80
CA PRO A 126 -17.12 10.50 5.21
C PRO A 126 -17.32 9.23 6.06
N GLY A 127 -16.35 8.93 6.93
CA GLY A 127 -16.38 7.78 7.84
C GLY A 127 -15.91 6.46 7.22
N GLU A 128 -15.66 6.42 5.91
CA GLU A 128 -15.02 5.25 5.30
C GLU A 128 -13.50 5.26 5.51
N ALA A 129 -12.95 4.07 5.73
CA ALA A 129 -11.51 3.90 5.90
C ALA A 129 -10.79 3.94 4.55
N LEU A 130 -9.64 4.62 4.51
CA LEU A 130 -8.74 4.59 3.36
C LEU A 130 -8.16 3.18 3.15
N PRO A 131 -7.78 2.81 1.91
CA PRO A 131 -7.08 1.57 1.64
C PRO A 131 -5.79 1.46 2.48
N ALA A 132 -5.58 0.31 3.14
CA ALA A 132 -4.44 0.11 4.03
C ALA A 132 -3.07 0.42 3.36
N PRO A 133 -2.78 -0.02 2.11
CA PRO A 133 -1.52 0.32 1.46
C PRO A 133 -1.28 1.83 1.30
N VAL A 134 -2.35 2.61 1.11
CA VAL A 134 -2.28 4.07 1.00
C VAL A 134 -1.95 4.69 2.36
N VAL A 135 -2.61 4.24 3.43
CA VAL A 135 -2.36 4.73 4.80
C VAL A 135 -0.92 4.45 5.22
N GLU A 136 -0.46 3.22 5.02
CA GLU A 136 0.90 2.77 5.37
C GLU A 136 1.97 3.54 4.60
N THR A 137 1.82 3.66 3.27
CA THR A 137 2.81 4.35 2.43
C THR A 137 2.86 5.84 2.75
N ARG A 138 1.71 6.49 3.01
CA ARG A 138 1.68 7.89 3.45
C ARG A 138 2.41 8.09 4.77
N ALA A 139 2.17 7.22 5.76
CA ALA A 139 2.85 7.29 7.04
C ALA A 139 4.37 7.14 6.88
N GLN A 140 4.81 6.17 6.07
CA GLN A 140 6.22 5.95 5.76
C GLN A 140 6.85 7.18 5.08
N PHE A 141 6.20 7.75 4.07
CA PHE A 141 6.74 8.88 3.31
C PHE A 141 6.76 10.18 4.11
N ARG A 142 5.77 10.40 5.00
CA ARG A 142 5.77 11.53 5.92
C ARG A 142 6.94 11.42 6.91
N ALA A 143 7.12 10.25 7.54
CA ALA A 143 8.25 10.02 8.44
C ALA A 143 9.61 10.22 7.75
N ALA A 144 9.77 9.74 6.51
CA ALA A 144 11.00 9.94 5.73
C ALA A 144 11.23 11.42 5.38
N SER A 145 10.16 12.16 5.09
CA SER A 145 10.24 13.60 4.79
C SER A 145 10.60 14.42 6.02
N ASP A 146 10.00 14.11 7.18
CA ASP A 146 10.25 14.78 8.45
C ASP A 146 11.68 14.52 8.94
N ALA A 147 12.16 13.27 8.85
CA ALA A 147 13.52 12.90 9.22
C ALA A 147 14.57 13.65 8.38
N ALA A 148 14.27 13.95 7.12
CA ALA A 148 15.16 14.73 6.26
C ALA A 148 15.08 16.25 6.50
N ALA A 149 14.05 16.74 7.19
CA ALA A 149 13.90 18.14 7.57
C ALA A 149 14.46 18.44 8.97
N ALA A 150 14.68 17.41 9.80
CA ALA A 150 15.28 17.55 11.10
C ALA A 150 16.68 18.18 10.97
N PRO A 151 17.01 19.23 11.77
CA PRO A 151 18.35 19.78 11.79
C PRO A 151 19.35 18.67 12.12
N ALA A 152 20.47 18.62 11.40
CA ALA A 152 21.58 17.79 11.82
C ALA A 152 21.96 18.22 13.23
N GLU A 153 21.91 17.31 14.21
CA GLU A 153 22.39 17.61 15.56
C GLU A 153 23.82 18.17 15.44
N PRO A 154 24.13 19.27 16.13
CA PRO A 154 25.48 19.80 16.12
C PRO A 154 26.43 18.67 16.54
N PRO A 155 27.58 18.52 15.84
CA PRO A 155 28.55 17.50 16.22
C PRO A 155 28.85 17.64 17.71
N PRO A 156 28.92 16.52 18.47
CA PRO A 156 29.20 16.59 19.89
C PRO A 156 30.44 17.44 20.11
N GLU A 157 30.33 18.45 20.99
CA GLU A 157 31.47 19.24 21.42
C GLU A 157 32.59 18.27 21.82
N PRO A 158 33.84 18.49 21.35
CA PRO A 158 34.95 17.63 21.72
C PRO A 158 35.01 17.54 23.24
N GLU A 159 34.78 16.35 23.81
CA GLU A 159 34.94 16.13 25.24
C GLU A 159 36.35 16.64 25.63
N PRO A 160 36.47 17.49 26.67
CA PRO A 160 37.77 17.93 27.13
C PRO A 160 38.62 16.70 27.45
N GLU A 161 39.80 16.65 26.83
CA GLU A 161 40.81 15.61 27.04
C GLU A 161 40.95 15.35 28.54
N ARG A 162 40.42 14.21 28.98
CA ARG A 162 40.55 13.77 30.36
C ARG A 162 42.06 13.62 30.61
N PRO A 163 42.66 14.34 31.58
CA PRO A 163 44.10 14.32 31.77
C PRO A 163 44.58 12.89 31.98
N ALA A 164 45.65 12.55 31.26
CA ALA A 164 46.29 11.24 31.27
C ALA A 164 46.47 10.75 32.71
N SER A 165 45.81 9.63 33.02
CA SER A 165 46.08 8.90 34.25
C SER A 165 47.48 8.31 34.14
N VAL A 166 48.37 8.88 34.95
CA VAL A 166 49.59 8.34 35.61
C VAL A 166 50.29 7.12 34.96
N PRO A 167 51.61 7.18 34.74
CA PRO A 167 52.41 6.02 34.29
C PRO A 167 52.29 4.87 35.29
N SER A 168 51.91 3.68 34.81
CA SER A 168 52.13 2.42 35.52
C SER A 168 53.26 1.65 34.83
N ASP A 169 54.09 1.04 35.66
CA ASP A 169 55.37 0.36 35.44
C ASP A 169 55.51 -0.54 34.20
N PRO A 170 56.77 -0.82 33.78
CA PRO A 170 57.07 -1.61 32.60
C PRO A 170 56.77 -3.09 32.84
N ILE A 171 55.80 -3.63 32.11
CA ILE A 171 55.57 -5.08 32.01
C ILE A 171 56.44 -5.64 30.90
N ASP A 172 57.14 -6.72 31.26
CA ASP A 172 58.09 -7.50 30.48
C ASP A 172 57.68 -7.89 29.06
N ALA A 173 58.72 -8.15 28.28
CA ALA A 173 58.82 -8.43 26.85
C ALA A 173 57.86 -9.51 26.27
N PRO A 174 57.64 -9.48 24.93
CA PRO A 174 56.60 -10.25 24.25
C PRO A 174 57.01 -11.68 23.88
N GLY A 175 56.07 -12.62 24.04
CA GLY A 175 56.13 -13.95 23.43
C GLY A 175 55.81 -13.93 21.92
N PRO A 176 56.36 -14.85 21.09
CA PRO A 176 56.31 -14.73 19.63
C PRO A 176 55.29 -15.68 18.96
N ILE A 177 54.10 -15.22 18.55
CA ILE A 177 53.17 -15.98 17.67
C ILE A 177 52.19 -14.98 17.01
N ARG A 178 51.83 -14.92 15.71
CA ARG A 178 52.22 -15.47 14.39
C ARG A 178 51.57 -14.54 13.32
N PRO A 179 52.01 -14.61 12.04
CA PRO A 179 51.60 -13.67 11.01
C PRO A 179 50.30 -14.07 10.31
N TRP A 180 49.26 -13.24 10.39
CA TRP A 180 48.23 -13.22 9.35
C TRP A 180 48.71 -12.29 8.24
N ARG A 181 49.23 -12.91 7.18
CA ARG A 181 49.53 -12.26 5.92
C ARG A 181 48.24 -11.79 5.25
N GLY A 182 48.21 -10.51 4.89
CA GLY A 182 47.47 -10.00 3.72
C GLY A 182 46.06 -9.48 4.01
N LEU A 183 45.92 -8.18 4.25
CA LEU A 183 45.57 -7.24 3.18
C LEU A 183 45.75 -5.80 3.69
N THR A 184 46.82 -5.19 3.24
CA THR A 184 47.26 -3.84 3.54
C THR A 184 46.60 -2.85 2.57
N ILE A 185 46.24 -1.68 3.10
CA ILE A 185 46.21 -0.36 2.43
C ILE A 185 45.02 -0.14 1.48
N GLY A 186 44.22 0.93 1.60
CA GLY A 186 44.30 2.11 2.46
C GLY A 186 43.41 3.21 1.89
N GLY A 187 43.15 4.24 2.70
CA GLY A 187 42.70 5.53 2.20
C GLY A 187 41.39 6.03 2.81
N GLY A 188 41.51 7.10 3.61
CA GLY A 188 40.48 8.13 3.68
C GLY A 188 39.45 7.98 4.78
N VAL A 189 39.74 8.61 5.92
CA VAL A 189 38.71 9.17 6.79
C VAL A 189 37.85 10.10 5.93
N SER A 190 36.56 9.79 5.79
CA SER A 190 35.54 10.73 5.35
C SER A 190 34.40 10.69 6.35
N LEU A 191 34.44 11.65 7.27
CA LEU A 191 33.28 12.20 7.97
C LEU A 191 32.20 12.51 6.92
N GLY A 192 31.26 11.59 6.77
CA GLY A 192 30.08 11.69 5.91
C GLY A 192 28.86 11.15 6.64
N LEU A 193 28.64 11.65 7.86
CA LEU A 193 27.53 11.31 8.73
C LEU A 193 26.23 11.90 8.16
N GLY A 194 25.64 11.25 7.15
CA GLY A 194 24.41 11.76 6.53
C GLY A 194 23.60 10.79 5.66
N LEU A 195 24.10 9.58 5.36
CA LEU A 195 23.38 8.64 4.48
C LEU A 195 23.26 7.20 5.02
N ALA A 196 23.88 6.89 6.16
CA ALA A 196 23.84 5.54 6.71
C ALA A 196 22.50 5.19 7.39
N SER A 197 21.70 6.18 7.81
CA SER A 197 20.42 5.96 8.50
C SER A 197 19.27 5.55 7.58
N LEU A 198 19.35 5.81 6.27
CA LEU A 198 18.33 5.33 5.32
C LEU A 198 18.46 3.81 5.06
N GLY A 199 19.66 3.25 5.22
CA GLY A 199 19.89 1.80 5.08
C GLY A 199 19.28 0.97 6.20
N MET A 200 19.12 1.53 7.41
CA MET A 200 18.57 0.78 8.56
C MET A 200 17.05 0.60 8.51
N PHE A 201 16.31 1.42 7.75
CA PHE A 201 14.87 1.21 7.52
C PHE A 201 14.58 0.12 6.47
N VAL A 202 15.50 -0.17 5.56
CA VAL A 202 15.34 -1.27 4.58
C VAL A 202 15.67 -2.64 5.20
N GLY A 203 16.61 -2.71 6.13
CA GLY A 203 17.00 -3.96 6.82
C GLY A 203 15.98 -4.48 7.85
N GLY A 204 15.17 -3.60 8.46
CA GLY A 204 14.22 -3.97 9.52
C GLY A 204 13.03 -4.82 9.03
N PHE A 205 12.61 -4.67 7.78
CA PHE A 205 11.42 -5.36 7.26
C PHE A 205 11.66 -6.84 6.89
N VAL A 206 12.89 -7.21 6.52
CA VAL A 206 13.21 -8.60 6.11
C VAL A 206 13.23 -9.56 7.32
N ARG A 207 13.51 -9.07 8.54
CA ARG A 207 13.49 -9.92 9.75
C ARG A 207 12.08 -10.10 10.34
N ALA A 208 11.14 -9.20 10.07
CA ALA A 208 9.76 -9.31 10.54
C ALA A 208 8.95 -10.36 9.73
N ALA A 209 9.21 -10.51 8.44
CA ALA A 209 8.54 -11.50 7.59
C ALA A 209 8.90 -12.97 7.93
N ARG A 210 10.05 -13.23 8.59
CA ARG A 210 10.45 -14.59 9.01
C ARG A 210 9.82 -15.05 10.34
N ARG A 211 9.10 -14.18 11.07
CA ARG A 211 8.46 -14.55 12.35
C ARG A 211 6.99 -14.96 12.21
N SER A 212 6.38 -14.76 11.05
CA SER A 212 4.98 -15.14 10.78
C SER A 212 4.81 -16.57 10.23
N GLY A 213 5.86 -17.40 10.25
CA GLY A 213 5.85 -18.76 9.70
C GLY A 213 5.33 -19.87 10.62
N ASN A 214 4.89 -19.58 11.84
CA ASN A 214 4.48 -20.61 12.82
C ASN A 214 3.06 -20.44 13.38
N THR A 215 2.16 -19.83 12.61
CA THR A 215 0.72 -20.00 12.88
C THR A 215 0.32 -21.38 12.38
N THR A 216 0.37 -22.36 13.29
CA THR A 216 -0.29 -23.65 13.14
C THR A 216 -1.76 -23.41 12.79
N ILE A 217 -2.10 -23.53 11.51
CA ILE A 217 -3.49 -23.57 11.06
C ILE A 217 -4.08 -24.85 11.66
N PRO A 218 -5.14 -24.79 12.49
CA PRO A 218 -5.87 -25.99 12.85
C PRO A 218 -6.40 -26.62 11.56
N SER A 219 -5.88 -27.80 11.24
CA SER A 219 -6.31 -28.64 10.13
C SER A 219 -7.83 -28.75 10.14
N THR A 220 -8.46 -28.05 9.20
CA THR A 220 -9.90 -28.13 8.97
C THR A 220 -10.22 -29.54 8.47
N PRO A 221 -11.15 -30.28 9.10
CA PRO A 221 -11.52 -31.61 8.62
C PRO A 221 -12.09 -31.54 7.21
N ALA A 222 -11.64 -32.48 6.38
CA ALA A 222 -11.98 -32.61 4.97
C ALA A 222 -13.49 -32.49 4.73
N ARG A 223 -13.87 -31.53 3.88
CA ARG A 223 -15.23 -31.38 3.37
C ARG A 223 -15.53 -32.59 2.47
N PRO A 224 -16.61 -33.35 2.70
CA PRO A 224 -16.94 -34.50 1.87
C PRO A 224 -17.20 -34.06 0.43
N ALA A 225 -16.63 -34.83 -0.51
CA ALA A 225 -16.72 -34.62 -1.94
C ALA A 225 -18.19 -34.46 -2.37
N THR A 226 -18.53 -33.26 -2.83
CA THR A 226 -19.83 -32.99 -3.43
C THR A 226 -19.82 -33.60 -4.83
N ARG A 227 -20.74 -34.55 -5.03
CA ARG A 227 -21.06 -35.25 -6.28
C ARG A 227 -21.03 -34.30 -7.49
N PRO A 228 -20.44 -34.69 -8.63
CA PRO A 228 -20.55 -33.91 -9.87
C PRO A 228 -22.01 -33.85 -10.32
N VAL A 229 -22.55 -32.63 -10.40
CA VAL A 229 -23.82 -32.33 -11.07
C VAL A 229 -23.60 -32.54 -12.57
N ASN A 230 -24.23 -33.58 -13.09
CA ASN A 230 -24.24 -33.94 -14.50
C ASN A 230 -25.06 -32.89 -15.27
N VAL A 231 -24.39 -31.85 -15.79
CA VAL A 231 -25.02 -30.86 -16.68
C VAL A 231 -25.21 -31.53 -18.04
N ARG A 232 -26.42 -32.05 -18.26
CA ARG A 232 -26.90 -32.47 -19.59
C ARG A 232 -26.74 -31.29 -20.56
N ARG A 233 -25.86 -31.46 -21.56
CA ARG A 233 -25.82 -30.62 -22.76
C ARG A 233 -27.16 -30.70 -23.48
N SER A 234 -27.98 -29.66 -23.36
CA SER A 234 -29.10 -29.42 -24.26
C SER A 234 -28.52 -28.94 -25.60
N THR A 235 -28.42 -29.88 -26.55
CA THR A 235 -28.22 -29.57 -27.96
C THR A 235 -29.60 -29.38 -28.56
N ALA A 236 -30.02 -28.14 -28.81
CA ALA A 236 -31.23 -27.87 -29.55
C ALA A 236 -31.11 -26.65 -30.45
N ALA A 237 -31.39 -26.91 -31.73
CA ALA A 237 -31.97 -26.04 -32.75
C ALA A 237 -31.14 -24.81 -33.20
N ALA A 238 -30.59 -24.80 -34.41
CA ALA A 238 -31.30 -24.65 -35.68
C ALA A 238 -32.11 -23.34 -35.75
N GLY A 239 -31.55 -22.29 -36.36
CA GLY A 239 -32.21 -20.98 -36.43
C GLY A 239 -31.69 -20.02 -37.49
N ARG A 240 -31.92 -20.35 -38.77
CA ARG A 240 -32.16 -19.44 -39.91
C ARG A 240 -31.25 -18.22 -40.12
N ARG A 241 -30.36 -18.36 -41.11
CA ARG A 241 -29.78 -17.26 -41.88
C ARG A 241 -30.88 -16.54 -42.66
N ARG A 242 -31.19 -15.27 -42.33
CA ARG A 242 -31.90 -14.37 -43.26
C ARG A 242 -30.86 -13.61 -44.08
N ARG A 243 -30.84 -13.91 -45.37
CA ARG A 243 -30.03 -13.25 -46.39
C ARG A 243 -30.77 -11.98 -46.81
N TRP A 244 -30.22 -10.81 -46.48
CA TRP A 244 -30.70 -9.53 -47.02
C TRP A 244 -30.18 -9.38 -48.46
N ARG A 245 -31.09 -9.07 -49.39
CA ARG A 245 -30.79 -8.57 -50.74
C ARG A 245 -31.13 -7.07 -50.74
N PRO A 246 -30.25 -6.17 -51.18
CA PRO A 246 -30.65 -4.83 -51.57
C PRO A 246 -31.22 -4.88 -53.01
N SER A 247 -32.34 -4.18 -53.22
CA SER A 247 -32.81 -3.82 -54.56
C SER A 247 -32.24 -2.45 -54.91
N ALA A 248 -31.81 -2.32 -56.17
CA ALA A 248 -31.51 -1.05 -56.84
C ALA A 248 -32.80 -0.29 -57.17
#